data_AF-A0A1G3LZ13-F1
#
_entry.id   AF-A0A1G3LZ13-F1
#
_cell.length_a   1.000
_cell.length_b   1.000
_cell.length_c   1.000
_cell.angle_alpha   90.00
_cell.angle_beta   90.00
_cell.angle_gamma   90.00
#
_symmetry.space_group_name_H-M   'P 1'
#
loop_
_entity.id
_entity.type
_entity.pdbx_description
1 polymer ?
#
loop_
_entity_poly.entity_id
_entity_poly.type
_entity_poly.pdbx_seq_one_letter_code
_entity_poly.pdbx_strand_id
1 'polypeptide(L)'
;MGIKGFFDKRGKHSRAATIVESARPDKPAPLASLEIDAPLDGLSAGFLFPLAFSVGSVPVRVRPLRLELNAEAGAGAETQPGSSAQSTGCPWFFWKAETPAGRLGGFWQLPGPSGDAAVLETWNKTASALASAAAPRLKETLASKSGLLPTAFTAGPCPAPALGNKPFFRADFRYAVRGGFREGSAYTSASYPVLLSKALGIYHQAMDYDPIGAIVACSKALLRETFEDAWAPRSFLFKDVGIERSYLPVYELFNMLSEQDLRLVIQNNIAAGAQSETLGSLFMYRSAVKTDAGISERLTPSHSLDRKRVDPLLPNTIFEDGRFDPVNAAPDLQAFLRRNDEAYEDLFRALRKDTLALSEDGAAIIRSIYVAMVYAPKRSAFDGFVSAREPMTQIREFSEHLARRAVDTSGAKALAAAVYGSKEDLDFITRWCSSRKRETIADELKRLDKALSEGLADLEAVVIDRFAILEKVKTIKKVEAD
;
A
#
# COMPACT_ATOMS: atom_id res chain seq x y z
N MET A 1 -9.96 76.83 10.83
CA MET A 1 -9.00 77.62 10.03
C MET A 1 -7.72 76.80 9.90
N GLY A 2 -7.33 76.43 8.69
CA GLY A 2 -6.10 75.69 8.43
C GLY A 2 -4.93 76.61 8.07
N ILE A 3 -3.70 76.13 8.29
CA ILE A 3 -2.50 76.66 7.64
C ILE A 3 -1.57 75.47 7.27
N LYS A 4 -1.46 75.25 5.95
CA LYS A 4 -0.26 74.89 5.13
C LYS A 4 0.99 74.47 5.92
N GLY A 5 1.66 73.33 5.70
CA GLY A 5 2.06 72.73 4.42
C GLY A 5 3.30 73.43 3.84
N PHE A 6 4.48 72.78 3.85
CA PHE A 6 5.42 72.65 2.72
C PHE A 6 6.74 71.95 3.13
N PHE A 7 7.22 71.08 2.23
CA PHE A 7 8.51 70.40 2.13
C PHE A 7 9.71 71.37 2.35
N ASP A 8 10.91 70.97 2.79
CA ASP A 8 11.81 70.03 2.11
C ASP A 8 13.13 69.83 2.91
N LYS A 9 13.95 68.86 2.47
CA LYS A 9 15.39 68.62 2.74
C LYS A 9 15.82 67.47 3.68
N ARG A 10 15.90 66.31 3.01
CA ARG A 10 16.91 65.24 3.11
C ARG A 10 18.27 65.67 3.67
N GLY A 11 18.79 64.87 4.62
CA GLY A 11 20.16 64.95 5.11
C GLY A 11 20.57 63.77 6.01
N LYS A 12 20.79 62.60 5.40
CA LYS A 12 21.67 61.48 5.84
C LYS A 12 21.90 61.25 7.35
N HIS A 13 21.12 60.34 7.93
CA HIS A 13 21.63 59.40 8.94
C HIS A 13 21.15 57.98 8.59
N SER A 14 21.94 57.30 7.78
CA SER A 14 21.92 55.84 7.67
C SER A 14 22.44 55.28 9.00
N ARG A 15 21.54 54.94 9.92
CA ARG A 15 21.83 53.95 10.95
C ARG A 15 21.76 52.61 10.25
N ALA A 16 22.92 51.98 10.05
CA ALA A 16 22.99 50.58 9.68
C ALA A 16 22.17 49.79 10.70
N ALA A 17 21.01 49.30 10.26
CA ALA A 17 20.31 48.25 10.98
C ALA A 17 21.23 47.04 10.91
N THR A 18 21.89 46.74 12.02
CA THR A 18 22.51 45.44 12.24
C THR A 18 21.38 44.42 12.15
N ILE A 19 21.19 43.86 10.96
CA ILE A 19 20.48 42.61 10.77
C ILE A 19 21.27 41.63 11.60
N VAL A 20 20.75 41.29 12.79
CA VAL A 20 21.15 40.07 13.47
C VAL A 20 20.73 38.97 12.50
N GLU A 21 21.68 38.50 11.69
CA GLU A 21 21.56 37.22 11.01
C GLU A 21 21.20 36.23 12.11
N SER A 22 19.92 35.85 12.16
CA SER A 22 19.50 34.70 12.93
C SER A 22 20.41 33.58 12.48
N ALA A 23 21.27 33.11 13.39
CA ALA A 23 22.13 31.96 13.14
C ALA A 23 21.27 30.91 12.44
N ARG A 24 21.66 30.55 11.21
CA ARG A 24 21.04 29.41 10.53
C ARG A 24 21.05 28.27 11.55
N PRO A 25 19.92 27.58 11.80
CA PRO A 25 19.96 26.43 12.68
C PRO A 25 21.08 25.52 12.18
N ASP A 26 22.01 25.18 13.07
CA ASP A 26 23.10 24.27 12.77
C ASP A 26 22.48 23.03 12.11
N LYS A 27 23.01 22.65 10.94
CA LYS A 27 22.51 21.47 10.23
C LYS A 27 22.59 20.30 11.22
N PRO A 28 21.48 19.57 11.46
CA PRO A 28 21.52 18.43 12.36
C PRO A 28 22.61 17.46 11.90
N ALA A 29 23.36 16.93 12.85
CA ALA A 29 24.37 15.91 12.56
C ALA A 29 23.71 14.70 11.88
N PRO A 30 24.38 14.06 10.90
CA PRO A 30 23.81 12.90 10.22
C PRO A 30 23.53 11.78 11.23
N LEU A 31 22.37 11.13 11.09
CA LEU A 31 21.99 10.02 11.96
C LEU A 31 22.90 8.82 11.68
N ALA A 32 23.42 8.21 12.75
CA ALA A 32 24.20 6.97 12.65
C ALA A 32 23.31 5.72 12.61
N SER A 33 22.06 5.80 13.10
CA SER A 33 21.06 4.76 12.96
C SER A 33 19.64 5.32 12.97
N LEU A 34 18.71 4.57 12.36
CA LEU A 34 17.28 4.86 12.34
C LEU A 34 16.49 3.56 12.55
N GLU A 35 15.64 3.53 13.57
CA GLU A 35 14.59 2.51 13.71
C GLU A 35 13.44 2.86 12.75
N ILE A 36 12.92 1.84 12.06
CA ILE A 36 11.86 1.98 11.07
C ILE A 36 10.54 1.53 11.70
N ASP A 37 9.81 2.51 12.22
CA ASP A 37 8.46 2.32 12.76
C ASP A 37 7.41 2.18 11.65
N ALA A 38 7.65 2.81 10.49
CA ALA A 38 6.83 2.72 9.30
C ALA A 38 7.58 1.98 8.18
N PRO A 39 7.15 0.77 7.77
CA PRO A 39 7.85 -0.05 6.78
C PRO A 39 8.16 0.68 5.45
N LEU A 40 7.33 1.64 5.10
CA LEU A 40 7.50 2.46 3.90
C LEU A 40 8.66 3.46 3.98
N ASP A 41 9.09 3.89 5.16
CA ASP A 41 10.27 4.77 5.30
C ASP A 41 11.56 4.07 4.83
N GLY A 42 11.56 2.73 4.86
CA GLY A 42 12.61 1.88 4.31
C GLY A 42 12.29 1.25 2.96
N LEU A 43 11.30 1.74 2.19
CA LEU A 43 10.93 1.16 0.90
C LEU A 43 12.13 0.97 -0.03
N SER A 44 13.05 1.95 -0.07
CA SER A 44 14.23 1.86 -0.94
C SER A 44 15.27 0.83 -0.45
N ALA A 45 15.16 0.30 0.77
CA ALA A 45 15.93 -0.89 1.17
C ALA A 45 15.56 -2.12 0.32
N GLY A 46 14.43 -2.09 -0.40
CA GLY A 46 14.07 -3.04 -1.45
C GLY A 46 15.14 -3.23 -2.54
N PHE A 47 15.95 -2.20 -2.80
CA PHE A 47 17.08 -2.25 -3.74
C PHE A 47 18.34 -2.90 -3.13
N LEU A 48 18.35 -3.15 -1.82
CA LEU A 48 19.35 -3.97 -1.15
C LEU A 48 18.91 -5.41 -1.03
N PHE A 49 17.66 -5.64 -0.64
CA PHE A 49 17.04 -6.96 -0.51
C PHE A 49 15.56 -6.86 -0.87
N PRO A 50 15.01 -7.74 -1.73
CA PRO A 50 13.63 -7.59 -2.18
C PRO A 50 12.62 -7.66 -1.04
N LEU A 51 11.65 -6.74 -1.02
CA LEU A 51 10.64 -6.71 0.04
C LEU A 51 9.60 -7.84 -0.07
N ALA A 52 9.48 -8.45 -1.25
CA ALA A 52 8.62 -9.60 -1.50
C ALA A 52 9.16 -10.44 -2.65
N PHE A 53 9.21 -11.77 -2.45
CA PHE A 53 9.57 -12.78 -3.44
C PHE A 53 8.94 -14.14 -3.06
N SER A 54 9.16 -15.19 -3.86
CA SER A 54 8.62 -16.52 -3.58
C SER A 54 9.63 -17.62 -3.83
N VAL A 55 9.61 -18.67 -2.99
CA VAL A 55 10.37 -19.92 -3.20
C VAL A 55 9.37 -21.03 -3.51
N GLY A 56 9.21 -21.35 -4.80
CA GLY A 56 8.10 -22.19 -5.25
C GLY A 56 6.76 -21.54 -4.93
N SER A 57 5.87 -22.25 -4.22
CA SER A 57 4.60 -21.72 -3.73
C SER A 57 4.69 -20.99 -2.39
N VAL A 58 5.89 -20.88 -1.79
CA VAL A 58 6.07 -20.24 -0.49
C VAL A 58 6.32 -18.74 -0.68
N PRO A 59 5.38 -17.88 -0.28
CA PRO A 59 5.60 -16.44 -0.30
C PRO A 59 6.60 -16.05 0.79
N VAL A 60 7.47 -15.10 0.45
CA VAL A 60 8.41 -14.46 1.35
C VAL A 60 8.12 -12.97 1.37
N ARG A 61 7.97 -12.42 2.57
CA ARG A 61 7.66 -11.00 2.79
C ARG A 61 8.67 -10.43 3.76
N VAL A 62 9.11 -9.21 3.50
CA VAL A 62 10.19 -8.58 4.23
C VAL A 62 9.79 -7.17 4.63
N ARG A 63 10.18 -6.81 5.85
CA ARG A 63 9.96 -5.53 6.48
C ARG A 63 11.30 -4.99 6.98
N PRO A 64 11.75 -3.81 6.51
CA PRO A 64 12.88 -3.13 7.12
C PRO A 64 12.59 -2.85 8.60
N LEU A 65 13.58 -3.07 9.46
CA LEU A 65 13.50 -2.80 10.90
C LEU A 65 14.37 -1.62 11.29
N ARG A 66 15.61 -1.61 10.82
CA ARG A 66 16.61 -0.65 11.23
C ARG A 66 17.59 -0.38 10.10
N LEU A 67 18.01 0.87 9.98
CA LEU A 67 19.10 1.28 9.11
C LEU A 67 20.25 1.77 9.98
N GLU A 68 21.47 1.32 9.71
CA GLU A 68 22.66 1.70 10.45
C GLU A 68 23.77 2.09 9.48
N LEU A 69 24.43 3.20 9.78
CA LEU A 69 25.71 3.56 9.17
C LEU A 69 26.81 3.30 10.20
N ASN A 70 27.66 2.32 9.93
CA ASN A 70 28.85 2.13 10.74
C ASN A 70 30.00 2.95 10.13
N ALA A 71 30.29 4.09 10.75
CA ALA A 71 31.38 4.98 10.38
C ALA A 71 32.64 4.80 11.26
N GLU A 72 32.53 4.17 12.43
CA GLU A 72 33.59 4.07 13.44
C GLU A 72 34.06 2.63 13.66
N ALA A 73 34.92 2.12 12.78
CA ALA A 73 35.65 0.88 13.05
C ALA A 73 36.85 1.07 14.01
N GLY A 74 36.95 2.21 14.71
CA GLY A 74 38.17 2.65 15.41
C GLY A 74 38.17 2.64 16.93
N ALA A 75 37.03 2.62 17.64
CA ALA A 75 37.04 2.76 19.09
C ALA A 75 35.85 2.06 19.77
N GLY A 76 36.09 0.85 20.28
CA GLY A 76 35.51 0.42 21.57
C GLY A 76 34.00 0.17 21.70
N ALA A 77 33.21 0.15 20.64
CA ALA A 77 31.81 -0.30 20.72
C ALA A 77 31.67 -1.73 20.20
N GLU A 78 30.90 -2.55 20.91
CA GLU A 78 30.62 -3.98 20.69
C GLU A 78 29.88 -4.31 19.38
N THR A 79 29.98 -3.46 18.35
CA THR A 79 29.47 -3.65 16.98
C THR A 79 30.53 -4.19 16.03
N GLN A 80 31.49 -4.98 16.54
CA GLN A 80 32.19 -5.91 15.66
C GLN A 80 31.15 -6.90 15.09
N PRO A 81 31.22 -7.25 13.79
CA PRO A 81 30.51 -8.41 13.23
C PRO A 81 31.06 -9.72 13.82
N GLY A 82 30.94 -9.88 15.15
CA GLY A 82 31.66 -10.86 15.95
C GLY A 82 31.30 -10.94 17.45
N SER A 83 30.44 -10.08 18.03
CA SER A 83 30.17 -10.11 19.49
C SER A 83 28.95 -10.93 19.94
N SER A 84 28.13 -11.49 19.03
CA SER A 84 27.12 -12.49 19.43
C SER A 84 26.98 -13.71 18.52
N ALA A 85 27.65 -13.74 17.36
CA ALA A 85 27.65 -14.94 16.52
C ALA A 85 28.74 -14.90 15.43
N GLN A 86 29.98 -15.24 15.78
CA GLN A 86 30.62 -16.33 15.02
C GLN A 86 29.84 -17.62 15.34
N SER A 87 28.56 -17.68 14.95
CA SER A 87 27.95 -18.97 14.72
C SER A 87 28.58 -19.45 13.42
N THR A 88 29.62 -20.28 13.54
CA THR A 88 29.97 -21.21 12.47
C THR A 88 28.66 -21.77 11.89
N GLY A 89 28.34 -21.42 10.64
CA GLY A 89 27.13 -21.91 9.96
C GLY A 89 26.05 -20.89 9.58
N CYS A 90 26.28 -19.57 9.62
CA CYS A 90 25.33 -18.60 9.02
C CYS A 90 25.52 -18.51 7.48
N PRO A 91 24.50 -18.76 6.65
CA PRO A 91 24.56 -18.55 5.20
C PRO A 91 24.72 -17.08 4.82
N TRP A 92 25.71 -16.82 3.96
CA TRP A 92 25.94 -15.51 3.35
C TRP A 92 25.74 -15.58 1.85
N PHE A 93 25.17 -14.50 1.30
CA PHE A 93 24.95 -14.35 -0.13
C PHE A 93 25.42 -12.98 -0.56
N PHE A 94 26.00 -12.89 -1.75
CA PHE A 94 26.33 -11.62 -2.37
C PHE A 94 25.47 -11.39 -3.58
N TRP A 95 25.34 -10.13 -3.96
CA TRP A 95 24.88 -9.73 -5.27
C TRP A 95 25.64 -8.50 -5.75
N LYS A 96 25.77 -8.36 -7.07
CA LYS A 96 26.43 -7.24 -7.75
C LYS A 96 25.69 -6.94 -9.04
N ALA A 97 25.51 -5.66 -9.32
CA ALA A 97 24.92 -5.14 -10.53
C ALA A 97 25.79 -4.02 -11.11
N GLU A 98 26.04 -4.05 -12.41
CA GLU A 98 26.56 -2.90 -13.15
C GLU A 98 25.38 -2.11 -13.70
N THR A 99 25.27 -0.83 -13.33
CA THR A 99 24.15 0.05 -13.72
C THR A 99 24.68 1.35 -14.31
N PRO A 100 23.86 2.14 -15.02
CA PRO A 100 24.25 3.48 -15.48
C PRO A 100 24.70 4.41 -14.36
N ALA A 101 24.14 4.25 -13.15
CA ALA A 101 24.53 5.02 -11.97
C ALA A 101 25.81 4.53 -11.28
N GLY A 102 26.39 3.41 -11.74
CA GLY A 102 27.60 2.81 -11.20
C GLY A 102 27.40 1.37 -10.73
N ARG A 103 28.41 0.84 -10.03
CA ARG A 103 28.37 -0.51 -9.48
C ARG A 103 27.61 -0.53 -8.17
N LEU A 104 26.54 -1.33 -8.14
CA LEU A 104 25.75 -1.59 -6.95
C LEU A 104 25.99 -3.02 -6.48
N GLY A 105 25.88 -3.25 -5.18
CA GLY A 105 26.02 -4.59 -4.64
C GLY A 105 25.91 -4.60 -3.13
N GLY A 106 25.83 -5.80 -2.60
CA GLY A 106 25.72 -6.01 -1.17
C GLY A 106 25.88 -7.46 -0.78
N PHE A 107 25.80 -7.68 0.52
CA PHE A 107 25.82 -8.99 1.15
C PHE A 107 24.56 -9.16 1.99
N TRP A 108 24.02 -10.36 2.01
CA TRP A 108 22.91 -10.74 2.86
C TRP A 108 23.37 -11.79 3.84
N GLN A 109 22.94 -11.63 5.07
CA GLN A 109 23.06 -12.62 6.12
C GLN A 109 21.67 -13.12 6.47
N LEU A 110 21.47 -14.44 6.42
CA LEU A 110 20.23 -15.11 6.81
C LEU A 110 20.49 -16.03 8.02
N PRO A 111 20.50 -15.48 9.26
CA PRO A 111 20.76 -16.24 10.47
C PRO A 111 19.90 -17.50 10.58
N GLY A 112 20.56 -18.62 10.89
CA GLY A 112 19.90 -19.90 11.11
C GLY A 112 19.26 -20.01 12.50
N PRO A 113 18.31 -20.94 12.66
CA PRO A 113 17.86 -21.32 14.00
C PRO A 113 19.03 -21.93 14.80
N SER A 114 19.04 -21.73 16.11
CA SER A 114 19.87 -22.52 17.02
C SER A 114 19.35 -23.96 17.03
N GLY A 115 20.22 -24.95 16.84
CA GLY A 115 19.83 -26.35 16.77
C GLY A 115 21.00 -27.28 16.49
N ASP A 116 20.71 -28.57 16.36
CA ASP A 116 21.69 -29.58 15.99
C ASP A 116 22.19 -29.41 14.53
N ALA A 117 23.17 -30.23 14.15
CA ALA A 117 23.76 -30.18 12.81
C ALA A 117 22.75 -30.44 11.68
N ALA A 118 21.71 -31.25 11.91
CA ALA A 118 20.70 -31.56 10.91
C ALA A 118 19.76 -30.36 10.66
N VAL A 119 19.42 -29.64 11.73
CA VAL A 119 18.68 -28.37 11.67
C VAL A 119 19.47 -27.31 10.91
N LEU A 120 20.79 -27.20 11.18
CA LEU A 120 21.67 -26.27 10.49
C LEU A 120 21.84 -26.62 9.00
N GLU A 121 22.00 -27.90 8.66
CA GLU A 121 22.10 -28.34 7.26
C GLU A 121 20.81 -28.03 6.48
N THR A 122 19.65 -28.32 7.08
CA THR A 122 18.33 -28.01 6.50
C THR A 122 18.15 -26.51 6.31
N TRP A 123 18.63 -25.71 7.27
CA TRP A 123 18.62 -24.26 7.15
C TRP A 123 19.50 -23.78 6.00
N ASN A 124 20.71 -24.30 5.86
CA ASN A 124 21.62 -23.92 4.77
C ASN A 124 20.98 -24.16 3.38
N LYS A 125 20.29 -25.30 3.21
CA LYS A 125 19.51 -25.59 2.00
C LYS A 125 18.39 -24.57 1.79
N THR A 126 17.66 -24.24 2.86
CA THR A 126 16.55 -23.26 2.82
C THR A 126 17.05 -21.86 2.48
N ALA A 127 18.12 -21.40 3.13
CA ALA A 127 18.72 -20.10 2.88
C ALA A 127 19.25 -19.98 1.45
N SER A 128 19.87 -21.05 0.91
CA SER A 128 20.30 -21.10 -0.48
C SER A 128 19.14 -20.96 -1.46
N ALA A 129 18.02 -21.64 -1.19
CA ALA A 129 16.80 -21.50 -1.99
C ALA A 129 16.20 -20.09 -1.90
N LEU A 130 16.17 -19.50 -0.70
CA LEU A 130 15.72 -18.11 -0.48
C LEU A 130 16.57 -17.12 -1.28
N ALA A 131 17.90 -17.23 -1.21
CA ALA A 131 18.79 -16.35 -1.94
C ALA A 131 18.68 -16.52 -3.46
N SER A 132 18.58 -17.77 -3.93
CA SER A 132 18.38 -18.07 -5.35
C SER A 132 17.07 -17.49 -5.89
N ALA A 133 16.02 -17.42 -5.07
CA ALA A 133 14.76 -16.79 -5.43
C ALA A 133 14.77 -15.26 -5.29
N ALA A 134 15.51 -14.73 -4.31
CA ALA A 134 15.64 -13.29 -4.11
C ALA A 134 16.50 -12.62 -5.19
N ALA A 135 17.51 -13.31 -5.74
CA ALA A 135 18.38 -12.79 -6.79
C ALA A 135 17.63 -12.27 -8.06
N PRO A 136 16.77 -13.06 -8.74
CA PRO A 136 16.02 -12.57 -9.88
C PRO A 136 15.06 -11.45 -9.49
N ARG A 137 14.44 -11.53 -8.31
CA ARG A 137 13.55 -10.47 -7.82
C ARG A 137 14.30 -9.15 -7.58
N LEU A 138 15.51 -9.21 -7.07
CA LEU A 138 16.35 -8.03 -6.90
C LEU A 138 16.73 -7.43 -8.24
N LYS A 139 17.08 -8.26 -9.22
CA LYS A 139 17.36 -7.83 -10.59
C LYS A 139 16.14 -7.14 -11.21
N GLU A 140 14.94 -7.69 -11.04
CA GLU A 140 13.68 -7.06 -11.46
C GLU A 140 13.46 -5.72 -10.74
N THR A 141 13.68 -5.68 -9.43
CA THR A 141 13.52 -4.46 -8.62
C THR A 141 14.44 -3.36 -9.14
N LEU A 142 15.71 -3.66 -9.42
CA LEU A 142 16.66 -2.73 -10.03
C LEU A 142 16.21 -2.32 -11.44
N ALA A 143 15.76 -3.27 -12.27
CA ALA A 143 15.31 -3.01 -13.63
C ALA A 143 14.03 -2.16 -13.70
N SER A 144 13.26 -2.06 -12.62
CA SER A 144 12.04 -1.23 -12.56
C SER A 144 12.31 0.27 -12.70
N LYS A 145 13.55 0.72 -12.52
CA LYS A 145 13.96 2.12 -12.65
C LYS A 145 15.06 2.22 -13.71
N SER A 146 14.88 3.10 -14.69
CA SER A 146 15.78 3.23 -15.84
C SER A 146 17.23 3.53 -15.44
N GLY A 147 17.46 4.36 -14.41
CA GLY A 147 18.79 4.67 -13.88
C GLY A 147 19.48 3.51 -13.16
N LEU A 148 18.74 2.45 -12.83
CA LEU A 148 19.20 1.26 -12.11
C LEU A 148 19.21 -0.01 -12.97
N LEU A 149 18.84 0.09 -14.25
CA LEU A 149 18.75 -1.06 -15.15
C LEU A 149 20.11 -1.80 -15.24
N PRO A 150 20.21 -3.05 -14.78
CA PRO A 150 21.50 -3.74 -14.78
C PRO A 150 21.95 -4.15 -16.19
N THR A 151 23.13 -3.72 -16.61
CA THR A 151 23.82 -4.24 -17.82
C THR A 151 24.48 -5.58 -17.55
N ALA A 152 24.90 -5.81 -16.30
CA ALA A 152 25.35 -7.10 -15.80
C ALA A 152 24.82 -7.32 -14.38
N PHE A 153 24.47 -8.57 -14.04
CA PHE A 153 23.98 -8.93 -12.71
C PHE A 153 24.53 -10.31 -12.31
N THR A 154 25.09 -10.41 -11.11
CA THR A 154 25.59 -11.66 -10.54
C THR A 154 25.18 -11.76 -9.07
N ALA A 155 24.79 -12.95 -8.62
CA ALA A 155 24.46 -13.22 -7.24
C ALA A 155 24.75 -14.68 -6.90
N GLY A 156 25.03 -14.97 -5.64
CA GLY A 156 25.30 -16.34 -5.21
C GLY A 156 25.75 -16.45 -3.75
N PRO A 157 25.95 -17.68 -3.25
CA PRO A 157 26.51 -17.89 -1.94
C PRO A 157 27.95 -17.38 -1.87
N CYS A 158 28.37 -16.90 -0.70
CA CYS A 158 29.75 -16.48 -0.44
C CYS A 158 30.17 -16.79 1.01
N PRO A 159 31.47 -16.74 1.33
CA PRO A 159 31.89 -16.65 2.73
C PRO A 159 31.44 -15.34 3.36
N ALA A 160 31.50 -15.26 4.70
CA ALA A 160 31.25 -14.02 5.42
C ALA A 160 32.21 -12.91 4.92
N PRO A 161 31.70 -11.70 4.59
CA PRO A 161 32.54 -10.63 4.08
C PRO A 161 33.45 -10.07 5.20
N ALA A 162 34.71 -9.80 4.87
CA ALA A 162 35.62 -9.07 5.75
C ALA A 162 35.25 -7.57 5.77
N LEU A 163 34.33 -7.20 6.66
CA LEU A 163 33.84 -5.82 6.84
C LEU A 163 34.69 -4.99 7.80
N GLY A 164 35.67 -5.61 8.50
CA GLY A 164 36.57 -4.89 9.40
C GLY A 164 37.29 -3.73 8.72
N ASN A 165 37.33 -2.58 9.38
CA ASN A 165 38.00 -1.34 8.95
C ASN A 165 37.39 -0.59 7.75
N LYS A 166 36.20 -0.98 7.26
CA LYS A 166 35.53 -0.30 6.14
C LYS A 166 34.18 0.28 6.59
N PRO A 167 33.83 1.52 6.22
CA PRO A 167 32.51 2.04 6.50
C PRO A 167 31.47 1.29 5.68
N PHE A 168 30.41 0.83 6.33
CA PHE A 168 29.34 0.08 5.68
C PHE A 168 27.98 0.61 6.11
N PHE A 169 27.02 0.45 5.22
CA PHE A 169 25.61 0.64 5.51
C PHE A 169 24.97 -0.73 5.73
N ARG A 170 24.18 -0.85 6.80
CA ARG A 170 23.46 -2.06 7.18
C ARG A 170 21.96 -1.76 7.23
N ALA A 171 21.17 -2.66 6.66
CA ALA A 171 19.73 -2.68 6.81
C ALA A 171 19.32 -3.99 7.47
N ASP A 172 18.81 -3.90 8.69
CA ASP A 172 18.17 -5.03 9.36
C ASP A 172 16.73 -5.16 8.88
N PHE A 173 16.30 -6.40 8.70
CA PHE A 173 14.97 -6.69 8.23
C PHE A 173 14.40 -7.93 8.89
N ARG A 174 13.08 -7.94 9.02
CA ARG A 174 12.30 -9.09 9.42
C ARG A 174 11.64 -9.69 8.18
N TYR A 175 11.72 -11.01 8.03
CA TYR A 175 11.11 -11.72 6.92
C TYR A 175 10.27 -12.90 7.39
N ALA A 176 9.19 -13.17 6.66
CA ALA A 176 8.26 -14.27 6.93
C ALA A 176 8.41 -15.36 5.87
N VAL A 177 8.63 -16.59 6.31
CA VAL A 177 8.70 -17.79 5.45
C VAL A 177 7.91 -18.90 6.13
N ARG A 178 6.94 -19.49 5.43
CA ARG A 178 6.10 -20.61 5.95
C ARG A 178 5.44 -20.27 7.31
N GLY A 179 4.97 -19.04 7.49
CA GLY A 179 4.33 -18.57 8.73
C GLY A 179 5.29 -18.30 9.90
N GLY A 180 6.60 -18.46 9.70
CA GLY A 180 7.62 -18.13 10.70
C GLY A 180 8.36 -16.85 10.37
N PHE A 181 8.48 -15.95 11.36
CA PHE A 181 9.27 -14.74 11.25
C PHE A 181 10.71 -14.96 11.68
N ARG A 182 11.62 -14.35 10.94
CA ARG A 182 13.07 -14.37 11.17
C ARG A 182 13.64 -13.00 10.91
N GLU A 183 14.81 -12.74 11.46
CA GLU A 183 15.54 -11.50 11.24
C GLU A 183 16.80 -11.80 10.45
N GLY A 184 17.14 -10.88 9.57
CA GLY A 184 18.33 -10.93 8.74
C GLY A 184 18.87 -9.52 8.53
N SER A 185 20.02 -9.46 7.87
CA SER A 185 20.72 -8.19 7.67
C SER A 185 21.27 -8.14 6.25
N ALA A 186 21.12 -6.98 5.62
CA ALA A 186 21.77 -6.65 4.36
C ALA A 186 22.87 -5.62 4.60
N TYR A 187 24.02 -5.79 3.96
CA TYR A 187 25.20 -4.95 4.11
C TYR A 187 25.64 -4.43 2.74
N THR A 188 26.08 -3.19 2.68
CA THR A 188 26.64 -2.58 1.46
C THR A 188 27.68 -1.52 1.80
N SER A 189 28.34 -0.95 0.79
CA SER A 189 29.21 0.20 0.97
C SER A 189 28.42 1.40 1.53
N ALA A 190 29.03 2.20 2.41
CA ALA A 190 28.42 3.42 2.92
C ALA A 190 27.99 4.43 1.82
N SER A 191 28.60 4.39 0.63
CA SER A 191 28.24 5.22 -0.52
C SER A 191 27.00 4.76 -1.28
N TYR A 192 26.49 3.55 -1.01
CA TYR A 192 25.38 2.96 -1.76
C TYR A 192 24.11 3.81 -1.73
N PRO A 193 23.64 4.32 -0.57
CA PRO A 193 22.45 5.18 -0.55
C PRO A 193 22.56 6.44 -1.41
N VAL A 194 23.77 7.00 -1.51
CA VAL A 194 24.05 8.18 -2.33
C VAL A 194 24.04 7.83 -3.82
N LEU A 195 24.59 6.66 -4.21
CA LEU A 195 24.48 6.17 -5.59
C LEU A 195 23.03 5.88 -5.97
N LEU A 196 22.26 5.30 -5.05
CA LEU A 196 20.84 5.04 -5.24
C LEU A 196 20.05 6.35 -5.43
N SER A 197 20.28 7.36 -4.60
CA SER A 197 19.59 8.66 -4.71
C SER A 197 19.90 9.39 -6.02
N LYS A 198 21.15 9.27 -6.52
CA LYS A 198 21.53 9.75 -7.86
C LYS A 198 20.80 9.01 -8.97
N ALA A 199 20.75 7.68 -8.89
CA ALA A 199 20.06 6.84 -9.88
C ALA A 199 18.56 7.12 -9.95
N LEU A 200 17.95 7.47 -8.81
CA LEU A 200 16.54 7.84 -8.68
C LEU A 200 16.27 9.33 -8.97
N GLY A 201 17.28 10.13 -9.32
CA GLY A 201 17.10 11.53 -9.72
C GLY A 201 16.77 12.50 -8.56
N ILE A 202 17.03 12.12 -7.32
CA ILE A 202 16.65 12.87 -6.10
C ILE A 202 17.84 13.39 -5.29
N TYR A 203 19.03 13.33 -5.88
CA TYR A 203 20.31 13.66 -5.23
C TYR A 203 20.35 15.06 -4.59
N HIS A 204 19.62 16.04 -5.10
CA HIS A 204 19.56 17.38 -4.50
C HIS A 204 19.00 17.41 -3.06
N GLN A 205 18.31 16.34 -2.64
CA GLN A 205 17.74 16.20 -1.29
C GLN A 205 18.63 15.37 -0.35
N ALA A 206 19.61 14.64 -0.89
CA ALA A 206 20.49 13.75 -0.13
C ALA A 206 21.89 14.35 -0.03
N MET A 207 22.34 14.70 1.19
CA MET A 207 23.72 15.15 1.37
C MET A 207 24.67 13.95 1.28
N ASP A 208 25.83 14.11 0.63
CA ASP A 208 26.82 13.04 0.41
C ASP A 208 27.32 12.36 1.71
N TYR A 209 27.10 13.02 2.86
CA TYR A 209 27.50 12.57 4.18
C TYR A 209 26.34 12.07 5.05
N ASP A 210 25.13 11.95 4.51
CA ASP A 210 23.96 11.39 5.22
C ASP A 210 23.34 10.20 4.47
N PRO A 211 23.95 9.00 4.52
CA PRO A 211 23.42 7.79 3.92
C PRO A 211 22.03 7.38 4.43
N ILE A 212 21.72 7.63 5.70
CA ILE A 212 20.41 7.31 6.28
C ILE A 212 19.35 8.25 5.71
N GLY A 213 19.59 9.56 5.74
CA GLY A 213 18.72 10.54 5.12
C GLY A 213 18.54 10.31 3.62
N ALA A 214 19.58 9.84 2.92
CA ALA A 214 19.50 9.47 1.51
C ALA A 214 18.53 8.30 1.28
N ILE A 215 18.58 7.22 2.08
CA ILE A 215 17.60 6.11 2.00
C ILE A 215 16.19 6.60 2.27
N VAL A 216 15.97 7.40 3.32
CA VAL A 216 14.64 7.93 3.65
C VAL A 216 14.10 8.82 2.53
N ALA A 217 14.94 9.68 1.94
CA ALA A 217 14.59 10.51 0.80
C ALA A 217 14.23 9.66 -0.43
N CYS A 218 14.98 8.58 -0.69
CA CYS A 218 14.65 7.60 -1.74
C CYS A 218 13.28 6.98 -1.52
N SER A 219 13.00 6.47 -0.32
CA SER A 219 11.71 5.90 0.02
C SER A 219 10.57 6.88 -0.20
N LYS A 220 10.69 8.12 0.30
CA LYS A 220 9.67 9.17 0.12
C LYS A 220 9.43 9.54 -1.33
N ALA A 221 10.49 9.61 -2.14
CA ALA A 221 10.36 9.89 -3.56
C ALA A 221 9.60 8.77 -4.29
N LEU A 222 9.95 7.51 -3.99
CA LEU A 222 9.28 6.34 -4.57
C LEU A 222 7.79 6.29 -4.20
N LEU A 223 7.44 6.61 -2.96
CA LEU A 223 6.04 6.66 -2.52
C LEU A 223 5.22 7.73 -3.25
N ARG A 224 5.84 8.87 -3.59
CA ARG A 224 5.18 9.97 -4.31
C ARG A 224 4.92 9.66 -5.78
N GLU A 225 5.66 8.73 -6.38
CA GLU A 225 5.46 8.34 -7.78
C GLU A 225 4.14 7.56 -7.93
N THR A 226 4.02 6.41 -7.28
CA THR A 226 2.76 5.65 -7.19
C THR A 226 2.73 4.79 -5.91
N PHE A 227 1.62 4.83 -5.17
CA PHE A 227 1.42 3.92 -4.03
C PHE A 227 1.25 2.46 -4.46
N GLU A 228 0.83 2.23 -5.70
CA GLU A 228 0.70 0.89 -6.29
C GLU A 228 2.04 0.16 -6.36
N ASP A 229 3.13 0.85 -6.71
CA ASP A 229 4.48 0.27 -6.74
C ASP A 229 4.92 -0.25 -5.36
N ALA A 230 4.39 0.31 -4.27
CA ALA A 230 4.73 -0.10 -2.91
C ALA A 230 4.04 -1.41 -2.49
N TRP A 231 2.80 -1.66 -2.94
CA TRP A 231 1.99 -2.79 -2.49
C TRP A 231 1.77 -3.87 -3.55
N ALA A 232 1.67 -3.55 -4.85
CA ALA A 232 1.38 -4.53 -5.90
C ALA A 232 2.39 -5.69 -5.94
N PRO A 233 3.71 -5.46 -5.81
CA PRO A 233 4.73 -6.49 -5.57
C PRO A 233 4.47 -7.49 -4.43
N ARG A 234 3.65 -7.11 -3.44
CA ARG A 234 3.37 -7.89 -2.23
C ARG A 234 2.07 -8.69 -2.35
N SER A 235 1.29 -8.49 -3.41
CA SER A 235 0.08 -9.25 -3.67
C SER A 235 0.37 -10.74 -3.94
N PHE A 236 -0.65 -11.57 -3.76
CA PHE A 236 -0.61 -13.02 -3.89
C PHE A 236 -1.51 -13.41 -5.05
N LEU A 237 -1.04 -14.37 -5.85
CA LEU A 237 -1.87 -14.97 -6.86
C LEU A 237 -2.74 -16.06 -6.23
N PHE A 238 -4.01 -15.77 -6.05
CA PHE A 238 -5.00 -16.71 -5.59
C PHE A 238 -5.62 -17.43 -6.79
N LYS A 239 -5.54 -18.77 -6.78
CA LYS A 239 -6.07 -19.64 -7.84
C LYS A 239 -7.02 -20.68 -7.27
N ASP A 240 -8.21 -20.75 -7.86
CA ASP A 240 -9.20 -21.79 -7.62
C ASP A 240 -10.08 -21.96 -8.87
N VAL A 241 -11.01 -22.92 -8.87
CA VAL A 241 -11.91 -23.20 -9.99
C VAL A 241 -12.67 -21.94 -10.38
N GLY A 242 -12.34 -21.38 -11.54
CA GLY A 242 -12.98 -20.18 -12.08
C GLY A 242 -12.48 -18.85 -11.51
N ILE A 243 -11.46 -18.85 -10.64
CA ILE A 243 -10.87 -17.62 -10.09
C ILE A 243 -9.35 -17.64 -10.23
N GLU A 244 -8.83 -16.59 -10.87
CA GLU A 244 -7.42 -16.21 -10.82
C GLU A 244 -7.35 -14.72 -10.52
N ARG A 245 -6.91 -14.37 -9.31
CA ARG A 245 -6.85 -12.96 -8.85
C ARG A 245 -5.56 -12.68 -8.11
N SER A 246 -4.83 -11.66 -8.55
CA SER A 246 -3.75 -11.08 -7.75
C SER A 246 -4.35 -10.19 -6.67
N TYR A 247 -4.10 -10.49 -5.40
CA TYR A 247 -4.78 -9.84 -4.29
C TYR A 247 -3.86 -9.67 -3.07
N LEU A 248 -4.05 -8.59 -2.31
CA LEU A 248 -3.30 -8.28 -1.10
C LEU A 248 -4.27 -8.37 0.08
N PRO A 249 -4.26 -9.47 0.86
CA PRO A 249 -5.13 -9.61 2.02
C PRO A 249 -4.89 -8.52 3.07
N VAL A 250 -5.91 -8.24 3.90
CA VAL A 250 -5.83 -7.22 4.96
C VAL A 250 -4.66 -7.48 5.92
N TYR A 251 -4.32 -8.74 6.20
CA TYR A 251 -3.16 -9.04 7.05
C TYR A 251 -1.80 -8.64 6.45
N GLU A 252 -1.73 -8.45 5.13
CA GLU A 252 -0.52 -7.95 4.46
C GLU A 252 -0.46 -6.43 4.45
N LEU A 253 -1.62 -5.75 4.42
CA LEU A 253 -1.69 -4.31 4.66
C LEU A 253 -1.04 -3.97 6.01
N PHE A 254 -1.22 -4.83 7.03
CA PHE A 254 -0.61 -4.60 8.34
C PHE A 254 0.92 -4.53 8.28
N ASN A 255 1.55 -5.27 7.36
CA ASN A 255 3.01 -5.24 7.14
C ASN A 255 3.50 -3.98 6.41
N MET A 256 2.58 -3.09 6.01
CA MET A 256 2.89 -1.85 5.30
C MET A 256 2.61 -0.59 6.13
N LEU A 257 1.63 -0.65 7.04
CA LEU A 257 1.25 0.48 7.88
C LEU A 257 2.30 0.75 8.96
N SER A 258 2.39 2.01 9.40
CA SER A 258 3.09 2.39 10.63
C SER A 258 2.44 1.73 11.84
N GLU A 259 3.14 1.61 12.97
CA GLU A 259 2.52 1.09 14.20
C GLU A 259 1.32 1.92 14.65
N GLN A 260 1.40 3.24 14.52
CA GLN A 260 0.30 4.16 14.86
C GLN A 260 -0.92 3.92 13.97
N ASP A 261 -0.74 3.87 12.64
CA ASP A 261 -1.84 3.63 11.71
C ASP A 261 -2.42 2.22 11.88
N LEU A 262 -1.56 1.22 12.08
CA LEU A 262 -1.97 -0.16 12.35
C LEU A 262 -2.86 -0.23 13.59
N ARG A 263 -2.48 0.45 14.67
CA ARG A 263 -3.28 0.52 15.89
C ARG A 263 -4.66 1.11 15.62
N LEU A 264 -4.74 2.21 14.87
CA LEU A 264 -6.01 2.85 14.52
C LEU A 264 -6.88 1.95 13.63
N VAL A 265 -6.29 1.31 12.62
CA VAL A 265 -7.00 0.35 11.75
C VAL A 265 -7.57 -0.81 12.55
N ILE A 266 -6.77 -1.40 13.45
CA ILE A 266 -7.21 -2.51 14.30
C ILE A 266 -8.29 -2.04 15.27
N GLN A 267 -7.98 -1.05 16.12
CA GLN A 267 -8.83 -0.71 17.26
C GLN A 267 -10.11 0.01 16.86
N ASN A 268 -10.09 0.85 15.83
CA ASN A 268 -11.25 1.68 15.47
C ASN A 268 -12.09 1.08 14.35
N ASN A 269 -11.62 0.02 13.69
CA ASN A 269 -12.32 -0.53 12.52
C ASN A 269 -12.38 -2.06 12.55
N ILE A 270 -11.25 -2.75 12.44
CA ILE A 270 -11.24 -4.22 12.28
C ILE A 270 -11.72 -4.94 13.55
N ALA A 271 -11.28 -4.51 14.74
CA ALA A 271 -11.70 -5.08 16.02
C ALA A 271 -13.02 -4.49 16.52
N ALA A 272 -13.24 -3.18 16.37
CA ALA A 272 -14.46 -2.50 16.82
C ALA A 272 -15.69 -2.82 15.97
N GLY A 273 -15.52 -2.98 14.66
CA GLY A 273 -16.60 -3.31 13.72
C GLY A 273 -16.99 -4.79 13.72
N ALA A 274 -16.14 -5.68 14.25
CA ALA A 274 -16.36 -7.12 14.28
C ALA A 274 -17.34 -7.55 15.39
N GLN A 275 -18.58 -7.04 15.36
CA GLN A 275 -19.68 -7.56 16.18
C GLN A 275 -20.32 -8.84 15.59
N SER A 276 -19.91 -9.33 14.42
CA SER A 276 -20.37 -10.60 13.86
C SER A 276 -19.29 -11.68 13.86
N GLU A 277 -19.74 -12.92 14.00
CA GLU A 277 -18.99 -14.17 14.01
C GLU A 277 -17.86 -14.20 12.97
N THR A 278 -16.61 -14.25 13.45
CA THR A 278 -15.43 -14.80 12.75
C THR A 278 -14.47 -13.80 12.08
N LEU A 279 -13.87 -12.90 12.87
CA LEU A 279 -12.63 -12.17 12.54
C LEU A 279 -11.57 -13.07 11.88
N GLY A 280 -11.44 -14.33 12.32
CA GLY A 280 -10.52 -15.33 11.74
C GLY A 280 -10.66 -15.53 10.23
N SER A 281 -11.84 -15.27 9.66
CA SER A 281 -12.10 -15.38 8.22
C SER A 281 -11.41 -14.33 7.36
N LEU A 282 -10.97 -13.20 7.95
CA LEU A 282 -10.13 -12.22 7.26
C LEU A 282 -8.68 -12.72 7.10
N PHE A 283 -8.28 -13.72 7.89
CA PHE A 283 -6.89 -14.18 7.99
C PHE A 283 -6.70 -15.60 7.48
N MET A 284 -7.74 -16.43 7.50
CA MET A 284 -7.64 -17.85 7.20
C MET A 284 -8.84 -18.32 6.37
N TYR A 285 -8.62 -19.32 5.53
CA TYR A 285 -9.67 -19.92 4.73
C TYR A 285 -9.45 -21.41 4.51
N ARG A 286 -10.53 -22.14 4.23
CA ARG A 286 -10.48 -23.55 3.88
C ARG A 286 -10.28 -23.71 2.38
N SER A 287 -9.42 -24.65 2.00
CA SER A 287 -9.06 -24.92 0.62
C SER A 287 -9.18 -26.41 0.34
N ALA A 288 -9.73 -26.76 -0.82
CA ALA A 288 -9.75 -28.13 -1.30
C ALA A 288 -8.36 -28.48 -1.85
N VAL A 289 -7.74 -29.53 -1.32
CA VAL A 289 -6.46 -30.05 -1.80
C VAL A 289 -6.66 -31.45 -2.34
N LYS A 290 -6.29 -31.65 -3.61
CA LYS A 290 -6.28 -32.97 -4.22
C LYS A 290 -5.09 -33.75 -3.68
N THR A 291 -5.36 -34.86 -3.00
CA THR A 291 -4.38 -35.83 -2.53
C THR A 291 -4.56 -37.14 -3.29
N ASP A 292 -3.62 -38.08 -3.13
CA ASP A 292 -3.70 -39.41 -3.73
C ASP A 292 -4.93 -40.20 -3.25
N ALA A 293 -5.50 -39.82 -2.09
CA ALA A 293 -6.68 -40.42 -1.48
C ALA A 293 -8.01 -39.72 -1.85
N GLY A 294 -7.98 -38.63 -2.63
CA GLY A 294 -9.18 -37.86 -3.02
C GLY A 294 -9.04 -36.37 -2.74
N ILE A 295 -10.17 -35.67 -2.62
CA ILE A 295 -10.20 -34.24 -2.25
C ILE A 295 -10.31 -34.14 -0.72
N SER A 296 -9.32 -33.51 -0.09
CA SER A 296 -9.31 -33.25 1.35
C SER A 296 -9.39 -31.75 1.62
N GLU A 297 -10.12 -31.35 2.66
CA GLU A 297 -10.16 -29.97 3.10
C GLU A 297 -8.91 -29.63 3.93
N ARG A 298 -8.25 -28.52 3.59
CA ARG A 298 -7.10 -28.00 4.31
C ARG A 298 -7.33 -26.55 4.70
N LEU A 299 -7.06 -26.23 5.97
CA LEU A 299 -6.96 -24.86 6.43
C LEU A 299 -5.70 -24.18 5.87
N THR A 300 -5.88 -23.06 5.19
CA THR A 300 -4.80 -22.17 4.73
C THR A 300 -4.65 -21.02 5.72
N PRO A 301 -3.51 -20.93 6.44
CA PRO A 301 -3.26 -19.88 7.40
C PRO A 301 -2.81 -18.56 6.73
N SER A 302 -2.79 -17.47 7.49
CA SER A 302 -2.17 -16.22 7.06
C SER A 302 -0.65 -16.39 6.94
N HIS A 303 -0.13 -16.33 5.71
CA HIS A 303 1.25 -16.71 5.44
C HIS A 303 2.31 -15.77 6.04
N SER A 304 1.96 -14.51 6.32
CA SER A 304 2.89 -13.51 6.86
C SER A 304 2.27 -12.57 7.93
N LEU A 305 1.32 -13.06 8.72
CA LEU A 305 0.79 -12.27 9.84
C LEU A 305 1.79 -12.19 11.00
N ASP A 306 2.38 -11.01 11.26
CA ASP A 306 3.27 -10.78 12.41
C ASP A 306 2.45 -10.70 13.71
N ARG A 307 2.12 -11.88 14.26
CA ARG A 307 1.37 -12.00 15.52
C ARG A 307 2.02 -11.26 16.68
N LYS A 308 3.36 -11.20 16.75
CA LYS A 308 4.04 -10.45 17.82
C LYS A 308 3.74 -8.95 17.75
N ARG A 309 3.52 -8.42 16.56
CA ARG A 309 3.17 -7.02 16.33
C ARG A 309 1.66 -6.77 16.42
N VAL A 310 0.85 -7.71 15.95
CA VAL A 310 -0.61 -7.56 15.83
C VAL A 310 -1.34 -7.93 17.12
N ASP A 311 -0.97 -9.03 17.78
CA ASP A 311 -1.67 -9.54 18.95
C ASP A 311 -1.76 -8.52 20.09
N PRO A 312 -0.71 -7.73 20.42
CA PRO A 312 -0.80 -6.69 21.45
C PRO A 312 -1.76 -5.54 21.15
N LEU A 313 -2.17 -5.37 19.88
CA LEU A 313 -3.07 -4.30 19.45
C LEU A 313 -4.55 -4.73 19.49
N LEU A 314 -4.80 -6.03 19.63
CA LEU A 314 -6.12 -6.62 19.66
C LEU A 314 -6.67 -6.65 21.11
N PRO A 315 -7.96 -6.34 21.33
CA PRO A 315 -8.61 -6.55 22.62
C PRO A 315 -8.51 -8.00 23.09
N ASN A 316 -8.28 -8.22 24.40
CA ASN A 316 -8.19 -9.56 25.00
C ASN A 316 -9.43 -10.43 24.73
N THR A 317 -10.62 -9.81 24.67
CA THR A 317 -11.89 -10.48 24.37
C THR A 317 -11.85 -11.25 23.06
N ILE A 318 -11.07 -10.83 22.08
CA ILE A 318 -10.93 -11.53 20.80
C ILE A 318 -10.28 -12.91 20.98
N PHE A 319 -9.34 -13.03 21.91
CA PHE A 319 -8.65 -14.27 22.23
C PHE A 319 -9.48 -15.15 23.16
N GLU A 320 -10.14 -14.55 24.15
CA GLU A 320 -11.04 -15.25 25.08
C GLU A 320 -12.25 -15.87 24.34
N ASP A 321 -12.81 -15.15 23.36
CA ASP A 321 -13.93 -15.60 22.52
C ASP A 321 -13.49 -16.58 21.40
N GLY A 322 -12.20 -16.90 21.27
CA GLY A 322 -11.69 -17.80 20.23
C GLY A 322 -11.90 -17.29 18.80
N ARG A 323 -11.97 -15.97 18.55
CA ARG A 323 -12.34 -15.43 17.22
C ARG A 323 -11.32 -15.73 16.12
N PHE A 324 -10.08 -16.04 16.50
CA PHE A 324 -9.01 -16.49 15.62
C PHE A 324 -8.89 -18.02 15.52
N ASP A 325 -9.84 -18.76 16.08
CA ASP A 325 -9.81 -20.22 16.02
C ASP A 325 -10.05 -20.72 14.59
N PRO A 326 -9.47 -21.88 14.21
CA PRO A 326 -9.69 -22.50 12.90
C PRO A 326 -11.15 -22.72 12.49
N VAL A 327 -12.05 -22.87 13.47
CA VAL A 327 -13.50 -22.99 13.22
C VAL A 327 -14.07 -21.72 12.58
N ASN A 328 -13.42 -20.59 12.82
CA ASN A 328 -13.79 -19.25 12.36
C ASN A 328 -13.10 -18.85 11.05
N ALA A 329 -12.41 -19.78 10.39
CA ALA A 329 -11.86 -19.53 9.05
C ALA A 329 -12.97 -19.39 8.00
N ALA A 330 -12.70 -18.65 6.92
CA ALA A 330 -13.62 -18.58 5.80
C ALA A 330 -13.86 -19.99 5.21
N PRO A 331 -15.10 -20.32 4.80
CA PRO A 331 -15.44 -21.64 4.30
C PRO A 331 -14.75 -22.00 2.98
N ASP A 332 -14.35 -21.01 2.19
CA ASP A 332 -13.63 -21.18 0.93
C ASP A 332 -12.85 -19.91 0.56
N LEU A 333 -12.12 -19.96 -0.56
CA LEU A 333 -11.36 -18.82 -1.09
C LEU A 333 -12.26 -17.64 -1.51
N GLN A 334 -13.46 -17.89 -2.04
CA GLN A 334 -14.35 -16.82 -2.46
C GLN A 334 -14.85 -16.01 -1.27
N ALA A 335 -15.27 -16.69 -0.20
CA ALA A 335 -15.70 -16.08 1.03
C ALA A 335 -14.56 -15.29 1.68
N PHE A 336 -13.33 -15.81 1.62
CA PHE A 336 -12.14 -15.09 2.08
C PHE A 336 -11.90 -13.78 1.33
N LEU A 337 -11.89 -13.83 -0.01
CA LEU A 337 -11.69 -12.65 -0.84
C LEU A 337 -12.83 -11.63 -0.66
N ARG A 338 -14.08 -12.09 -0.62
CA ARG A 338 -15.25 -11.23 -0.40
C ARG A 338 -15.17 -10.49 0.95
N ARG A 339 -14.85 -11.19 2.03
CA ARG A 339 -14.71 -10.56 3.36
C ARG A 339 -13.54 -9.58 3.43
N ASN A 340 -12.45 -9.86 2.71
CA ASN A 340 -11.36 -8.89 2.58
C ASN A 340 -11.79 -7.66 1.75
N ASP A 341 -12.56 -7.83 0.66
CA ASP A 341 -13.11 -6.73 -0.12
C ASP A 341 -14.04 -5.84 0.73
N GLU A 342 -14.91 -6.46 1.54
CA GLU A 342 -15.78 -5.78 2.52
C GLU A 342 -14.95 -4.99 3.55
N ALA A 343 -13.90 -5.59 4.12
CA ALA A 343 -13.02 -4.91 5.07
C ALA A 343 -12.28 -3.71 4.45
N TYR A 344 -11.78 -3.83 3.21
CA TYR A 344 -11.17 -2.70 2.51
C TYR A 344 -12.16 -1.58 2.21
N GLU A 345 -13.39 -1.93 1.84
CA GLU A 345 -14.45 -0.97 1.62
C GLU A 345 -14.85 -0.24 2.90
N ASP A 346 -14.94 -0.93 4.03
CA ASP A 346 -15.23 -0.32 5.34
C ASP A 346 -14.09 0.60 5.80
N LEU A 347 -12.84 0.19 5.62
CA LEU A 347 -11.68 1.05 5.88
C LEU A 347 -11.71 2.31 5.01
N PHE A 348 -11.98 2.17 3.71
CA PHE A 348 -12.06 3.30 2.80
C PHE A 348 -13.24 4.23 3.11
N ARG A 349 -14.40 3.68 3.47
CA ARG A 349 -15.57 4.45 3.93
C ARG A 349 -15.26 5.22 5.21
N ALA A 350 -14.55 4.61 6.15
CA ALA A 350 -14.14 5.24 7.40
C ALA A 350 -13.13 6.38 7.18
N LEU A 351 -12.17 6.19 6.24
CA LEU A 351 -11.27 7.26 5.79
C LEU A 351 -12.05 8.44 5.19
N ARG A 352 -13.00 8.16 4.30
CA ARG A 352 -13.79 9.20 3.63
C ARG A 352 -14.70 9.98 4.57
N LYS A 353 -15.17 9.35 5.65
CA LYS A 353 -16.01 9.97 6.68
C LYS A 353 -15.20 10.66 7.79
N ASP A 354 -13.88 10.69 7.67
CA ASP A 354 -12.95 11.18 8.69
C ASP A 354 -13.11 10.49 10.07
N THR A 355 -13.66 9.27 10.09
CA THR A 355 -13.78 8.46 11.32
C THR A 355 -12.54 7.61 11.58
N LEU A 356 -11.67 7.47 10.58
CA LEU A 356 -10.37 6.82 10.69
C LEU A 356 -9.28 7.82 10.31
N ALA A 357 -8.65 8.43 11.32
CA ALA A 357 -7.65 9.48 11.13
C ALA A 357 -6.23 8.91 10.99
N LEU A 358 -5.90 8.36 9.81
CA LEU A 358 -4.56 7.85 9.52
C LEU A 358 -3.60 8.96 9.10
N SER A 359 -2.31 8.64 9.11
CA SER A 359 -1.30 9.41 8.37
C SER A 359 -1.64 9.51 6.88
N GLU A 360 -1.07 10.51 6.19
CA GLU A 360 -1.24 10.69 4.74
C GLU A 360 -0.84 9.43 3.97
N ASP A 361 0.30 8.83 4.31
CA ASP A 361 0.82 7.62 3.68
C ASP A 361 -0.10 6.41 3.96
N GLY A 362 -0.55 6.22 5.20
CA GLY A 362 -1.48 5.14 5.56
C GLY A 362 -2.82 5.24 4.82
N ALA A 363 -3.39 6.44 4.74
CA ALA A 363 -4.63 6.70 4.01
C ALA A 363 -4.45 6.48 2.50
N ALA A 364 -3.31 6.88 1.93
CA ALA A 364 -3.02 6.72 0.52
C ALA A 364 -2.81 5.25 0.11
N ILE A 365 -2.16 4.43 0.94
CA ILE A 365 -2.04 2.98 0.71
C ILE A 365 -3.43 2.33 0.66
N ILE A 366 -4.26 2.56 1.68
CA ILE A 366 -5.60 1.95 1.74
C ILE A 366 -6.44 2.37 0.54
N ARG A 367 -6.41 3.66 0.18
CA ARG A 367 -7.09 4.17 -1.01
C ARG A 367 -6.60 3.48 -2.28
N SER A 368 -5.29 3.38 -2.47
CA SER A 368 -4.70 2.76 -3.66
C SER A 368 -5.09 1.28 -3.78
N ILE A 369 -5.04 0.53 -2.67
CA ILE A 369 -5.48 -0.88 -2.64
C ILE A 369 -6.98 -0.99 -2.94
N TYR A 370 -7.82 -0.19 -2.28
CA TYR A 370 -9.27 -0.19 -2.53
C TYR A 370 -9.58 0.10 -3.99
N VAL A 371 -8.99 1.14 -4.58
CA VAL A 371 -9.24 1.54 -5.97
C VAL A 371 -8.86 0.41 -6.93
N ALA A 372 -7.67 -0.17 -6.77
CA ALA A 372 -7.16 -1.19 -7.68
C ALA A 372 -7.86 -2.54 -7.49
N MET A 373 -8.07 -2.98 -6.25
CA MET A 373 -8.56 -4.33 -5.97
C MET A 373 -10.06 -4.43 -5.87
N VAL A 374 -10.74 -3.45 -5.27
CA VAL A 374 -12.18 -3.53 -4.95
C VAL A 374 -13.00 -2.71 -5.93
N TYR A 375 -12.64 -1.44 -6.13
CA TYR A 375 -13.41 -0.50 -6.93
C TYR A 375 -13.33 -0.84 -8.42
N ALA A 376 -12.15 -1.10 -8.99
CA ALA A 376 -12.00 -1.35 -10.43
C ALA A 376 -12.87 -2.51 -10.95
N PRO A 377 -12.96 -3.69 -10.29
CA PRO A 377 -13.90 -4.74 -10.68
C PRO A 377 -15.37 -4.31 -10.58
N LYS A 378 -15.77 -3.65 -9.48
CA LYS A 378 -17.14 -3.13 -9.32
C LYS A 378 -17.48 -2.09 -10.39
N ARG A 379 -16.52 -1.23 -10.74
CA ARG A 379 -16.65 -0.23 -11.80
C ARG A 379 -16.84 -0.89 -13.17
N SER A 380 -16.06 -1.92 -13.49
CA SER A 380 -16.25 -2.68 -14.73
C SER A 380 -17.65 -3.30 -14.83
N ALA A 381 -18.19 -3.82 -13.72
CA ALA A 381 -19.57 -4.33 -13.69
C ALA A 381 -20.60 -3.20 -13.88
N PHE A 382 -20.38 -2.05 -13.22
CA PHE A 382 -21.20 -0.86 -13.40
C PHE A 382 -21.17 -0.34 -14.85
N ASP A 383 -20.02 -0.35 -15.51
CA ASP A 383 -19.89 0.09 -16.91
C ASP A 383 -20.63 -0.84 -17.87
N GLY A 384 -20.64 -2.15 -17.60
CA GLY A 384 -21.50 -3.11 -18.28
C GLY A 384 -22.99 -2.78 -18.08
N PHE A 385 -23.38 -2.42 -16.86
CA PHE A 385 -24.75 -1.99 -16.55
C PHE A 385 -25.14 -0.67 -17.26
N VAL A 386 -24.24 0.32 -17.31
CA VAL A 386 -24.45 1.57 -18.06
C VAL A 386 -24.61 1.29 -19.55
N SER A 387 -23.80 0.39 -20.10
CA SER A 387 -23.84 -0.01 -21.52
C SER A 387 -25.16 -0.68 -21.90
N ALA A 388 -25.82 -1.36 -20.96
CA ALA A 388 -27.16 -1.94 -21.14
C ALA A 388 -28.28 -0.87 -21.17
N ARG A 389 -27.97 0.41 -20.93
CA ARG A 389 -28.91 1.56 -20.93
C ARG A 389 -30.05 1.44 -19.91
N GLU A 390 -29.91 0.58 -18.91
CA GLU A 390 -30.88 0.50 -17.81
C GLU A 390 -30.72 1.70 -16.86
N PRO A 391 -31.81 2.29 -16.31
CA PRO A 391 -33.22 1.94 -16.49
C PRO A 391 -33.92 2.69 -17.65
N MET A 392 -33.17 3.42 -18.48
CA MET A 392 -33.77 4.30 -19.50
C MET A 392 -34.54 3.52 -20.57
N THR A 393 -34.10 2.30 -20.89
CA THR A 393 -34.86 1.37 -21.74
C THR A 393 -36.27 1.14 -21.20
N GLN A 394 -36.39 0.81 -19.90
CA GLN A 394 -37.69 0.58 -19.26
C GLN A 394 -38.54 1.86 -19.18
N ILE A 395 -37.94 3.02 -18.92
CA ILE A 395 -38.68 4.29 -18.84
C ILE A 395 -39.33 4.64 -20.17
N ARG A 396 -38.67 4.32 -21.30
CA ARG A 396 -39.20 4.58 -22.65
C ARG A 396 -40.40 3.70 -23.01
N GLU A 397 -40.65 2.62 -22.28
CA GLU A 397 -41.83 1.77 -22.45
C GLU A 397 -43.09 2.38 -21.81
N PHE A 398 -42.94 3.35 -20.91
CA PHE A 398 -44.07 4.09 -20.34
C PHE A 398 -44.53 5.21 -21.28
N SER A 399 -45.76 5.69 -21.08
CA SER A 399 -46.27 6.83 -21.84
C SER A 399 -45.43 8.09 -21.57
N GLU A 400 -45.32 8.95 -22.60
CA GLU A 400 -44.58 10.22 -22.49
C GLU A 400 -45.09 11.09 -21.33
N HIS A 401 -46.41 11.07 -21.05
CA HIS A 401 -46.99 11.78 -19.93
C HIS A 401 -46.37 11.36 -18.58
N LEU A 402 -46.31 10.05 -18.33
CA LEU A 402 -45.76 9.49 -17.09
C LEU A 402 -44.27 9.77 -16.97
N ALA A 403 -43.51 9.55 -18.05
CA ALA A 403 -42.07 9.80 -18.09
C ALA A 403 -41.75 11.28 -17.81
N ARG A 404 -42.46 12.21 -18.47
CA ARG A 404 -42.30 13.64 -18.24
C ARG A 404 -42.60 14.02 -16.79
N ARG A 405 -43.71 13.54 -16.22
CA ARG A 405 -44.10 13.85 -14.84
C ARG A 405 -43.07 13.32 -13.83
N ALA A 406 -42.49 12.15 -14.07
CA ALA A 406 -41.39 11.63 -13.26
C ALA A 406 -40.12 12.48 -13.39
N VAL A 407 -39.79 12.95 -14.61
CA VAL A 407 -38.66 13.87 -14.84
C VAL A 407 -38.87 15.18 -14.09
N ASP A 408 -40.05 15.78 -14.19
CA ASP A 408 -40.36 17.07 -13.55
C ASP A 408 -40.21 16.99 -12.03
N THR A 409 -40.67 15.90 -11.42
CA THR A 409 -40.59 15.64 -9.98
C THR A 409 -39.25 15.05 -9.50
N SER A 410 -38.31 14.75 -10.42
CA SER A 410 -36.99 14.22 -10.10
C SER A 410 -35.94 15.31 -9.91
N GLY A 411 -35.04 15.09 -8.94
CA GLY A 411 -33.89 15.95 -8.71
C GLY A 411 -32.77 15.72 -9.74
N ALA A 412 -31.92 16.72 -9.95
CA ALA A 412 -30.85 16.68 -10.95
C ALA A 412 -29.88 15.51 -10.74
N LYS A 413 -29.57 15.15 -9.48
CA LYS A 413 -28.69 14.02 -9.12
C LYS A 413 -29.19 12.68 -9.70
N ALA A 414 -30.45 12.34 -9.45
CA ALA A 414 -31.06 11.11 -9.96
C ALA A 414 -31.14 11.11 -11.50
N LEU A 415 -31.47 12.26 -12.10
CA LEU A 415 -31.50 12.39 -13.56
C LEU A 415 -30.11 12.25 -14.18
N ALA A 416 -29.07 12.84 -13.58
CA ALA A 416 -27.69 12.70 -14.02
C ALA A 416 -27.23 11.24 -13.92
N ALA A 417 -27.53 10.54 -12.82
CA ALA A 417 -27.23 9.12 -12.68
C ALA A 417 -27.97 8.26 -13.72
N ALA A 418 -29.25 8.55 -13.99
CA ALA A 418 -30.07 7.87 -15.00
C ALA A 418 -29.48 7.94 -16.41
N VAL A 419 -28.96 9.11 -16.80
CA VAL A 419 -28.47 9.36 -18.17
C VAL A 419 -26.95 9.25 -18.32
N TYR A 420 -26.21 9.02 -17.24
CA TYR A 420 -24.75 8.88 -17.28
C TYR A 420 -24.33 7.83 -18.32
N GLY A 421 -23.36 8.19 -19.15
CA GLY A 421 -22.83 7.35 -20.22
C GLY A 421 -23.61 7.34 -21.54
N SER A 422 -24.73 8.08 -21.66
CA SER A 422 -25.58 8.05 -22.86
C SER A 422 -26.07 9.44 -23.27
N LYS A 423 -25.57 9.95 -24.39
CA LYS A 423 -26.03 11.23 -24.97
C LYS A 423 -27.50 11.16 -25.38
N GLU A 424 -27.94 10.04 -25.94
CA GLU A 424 -29.32 9.86 -26.38
C GLU A 424 -30.31 9.89 -25.21
N ASP A 425 -29.94 9.32 -24.06
CA ASP A 425 -30.78 9.35 -22.86
C ASP A 425 -30.79 10.74 -22.22
N LEU A 426 -29.66 11.45 -22.26
CA LEU A 426 -29.61 12.86 -21.85
C LEU A 426 -30.53 13.72 -22.72
N ASP A 427 -30.49 13.57 -24.04
CA ASP A 427 -31.35 14.32 -24.97
C ASP A 427 -32.84 14.01 -24.71
N PHE A 428 -33.18 12.74 -24.47
CA PHE A 428 -34.54 12.30 -24.14
C PHE A 428 -35.09 12.95 -22.86
N ILE A 429 -34.29 13.02 -21.80
CA ILE A 429 -34.70 13.62 -20.51
C ILE A 429 -34.73 15.15 -20.59
N THR A 430 -33.72 15.76 -21.22
CA THR A 430 -33.54 17.21 -21.21
C THR A 430 -34.57 17.96 -22.06
N ARG A 431 -35.23 17.29 -23.02
CA ARG A 431 -36.32 17.89 -23.81
C ARG A 431 -37.47 18.43 -22.95
N TRP A 432 -37.69 17.86 -21.77
CA TRP A 432 -38.71 18.31 -20.81
C TRP A 432 -38.17 19.19 -19.67
N CYS A 433 -36.84 19.35 -19.57
CA CYS A 433 -36.22 20.12 -18.51
C CYS A 433 -36.09 21.61 -18.88
N SER A 434 -36.22 22.50 -17.89
CA SER A 434 -35.90 23.93 -18.02
C SER A 434 -34.38 24.16 -18.17
N SER A 435 -33.96 25.33 -18.68
CA SER A 435 -32.53 25.66 -18.86
C SER A 435 -31.73 25.47 -17.58
N ARG A 436 -32.24 26.01 -16.46
CA ARG A 436 -31.63 25.87 -15.13
C ARG A 436 -31.46 24.40 -14.73
N LYS A 437 -32.48 23.57 -14.95
CA LYS A 437 -32.42 22.14 -14.61
C LYS A 437 -31.41 21.38 -15.48
N ARG A 438 -31.28 21.74 -16.77
CA ARG A 438 -30.27 21.18 -17.67
C ARG A 438 -28.85 21.51 -17.21
N GLU A 439 -28.60 22.75 -16.80
CA GLU A 439 -27.30 23.17 -16.24
C GLU A 439 -26.96 22.37 -14.97
N THR A 440 -27.92 22.22 -14.04
CA THR A 440 -27.69 21.42 -12.83
C THR A 440 -27.42 19.95 -13.14
N ILE A 441 -28.10 19.36 -14.14
CA ILE A 441 -27.81 17.97 -14.59
C ILE A 441 -26.39 17.88 -15.15
N ALA A 442 -25.95 18.86 -15.94
CA ALA A 442 -24.60 18.87 -16.51
C ALA A 442 -23.51 18.98 -15.43
N ASP A 443 -23.73 19.78 -14.40
CA ASP A 443 -22.81 19.90 -13.26
C ASP A 443 -22.75 18.61 -12.44
N GLU A 444 -23.89 17.96 -12.19
CA GLU A 444 -23.94 16.66 -11.52
C GLU A 444 -23.28 15.56 -12.35
N LEU A 445 -23.40 15.57 -13.68
CA LEU A 445 -22.68 14.64 -14.57
C LEU A 445 -21.17 14.82 -14.47
N LYS A 446 -20.66 16.06 -14.47
CA LYS A 446 -19.23 16.34 -14.28
C LYS A 446 -18.74 15.87 -12.91
N ARG A 447 -19.53 16.11 -11.87
CA ARG A 447 -19.22 15.66 -10.49
C ARG A 447 -19.17 14.14 -10.41
N LEU A 448 -20.16 13.46 -11.00
CA LEU A 448 -20.25 12.01 -11.04
C LEU A 448 -19.05 11.42 -11.81
N ASP A 449 -18.73 11.96 -12.99
CA ASP A 449 -17.61 11.50 -13.80
C ASP A 449 -16.27 11.62 -13.06
N LYS A 450 -16.03 12.77 -12.43
CA LYS A 450 -14.86 12.99 -11.59
C LYS A 450 -14.80 11.97 -10.45
N ALA A 451 -15.88 11.83 -9.68
CA ALA A 451 -15.93 10.89 -8.56
C ALA A 451 -15.73 9.43 -9.01
N LEU A 452 -16.22 9.06 -10.19
CA LEU A 452 -16.03 7.73 -10.76
C LEU A 452 -14.59 7.49 -11.20
N SER A 453 -13.95 8.48 -11.83
CA SER A 453 -12.55 8.41 -12.26
C SER A 453 -11.56 8.34 -11.10
N GLU A 454 -11.87 9.01 -9.99
CA GLU A 454 -11.03 9.05 -8.78
C GLU A 454 -11.29 7.87 -7.84
N GLY A 455 -12.25 6.98 -8.15
CA GLY A 455 -12.64 5.86 -7.29
C GLY A 455 -13.32 6.29 -5.98
N LEU A 456 -13.88 7.50 -5.94
CA LEU A 456 -14.55 8.07 -4.76
C LEU A 456 -16.07 7.87 -4.78
N ALA A 457 -16.63 7.44 -5.91
CA ALA A 457 -18.04 7.20 -6.06
C ALA A 457 -18.48 5.94 -5.29
N ASP A 458 -19.58 6.06 -4.57
CA ASP A 458 -20.31 4.92 -4.03
C ASP A 458 -21.17 4.33 -5.15
N LEU A 459 -20.70 3.25 -5.79
CA LEU A 459 -21.35 2.67 -6.96
C LEU A 459 -22.76 2.14 -6.64
N GLU A 460 -22.99 1.64 -5.43
CA GLU A 460 -24.32 1.18 -5.00
C GLU A 460 -25.28 2.36 -4.91
N ALA A 461 -24.85 3.47 -4.29
CA ALA A 461 -25.65 4.69 -4.24
C ALA A 461 -25.93 5.26 -5.64
N VAL A 462 -24.96 5.21 -6.57
CA VAL A 462 -25.16 5.64 -7.95
C VAL A 462 -26.18 4.75 -8.68
N VAL A 463 -26.13 3.43 -8.48
CA VAL A 463 -27.13 2.51 -9.03
C VAL A 463 -28.52 2.81 -8.46
N ILE A 464 -28.64 3.05 -7.16
CA ILE A 464 -29.91 3.44 -6.52
C ILE A 464 -30.44 4.75 -7.12
N ASP A 465 -29.61 5.79 -7.22
CA ASP A 465 -29.97 7.08 -7.81
C ASP A 465 -30.40 6.92 -9.28
N ARG A 466 -29.74 6.03 -10.01
CA ARG A 466 -30.02 5.71 -11.42
C ARG A 466 -31.42 5.09 -11.58
N PHE A 467 -31.84 4.20 -10.68
CA PHE A 467 -33.18 3.60 -10.68
C PHE A 467 -34.29 4.48 -10.07
N ALA A 468 -33.95 5.53 -9.32
CA ALA A 468 -34.92 6.35 -8.61
C ALA A 468 -36.00 6.98 -9.53
N ILE A 469 -35.66 7.32 -10.77
CA ILE A 469 -36.63 7.84 -11.74
C ILE A 469 -37.63 6.75 -12.20
N LEU A 470 -37.18 5.51 -12.40
CA LEU A 470 -38.06 4.39 -12.79
C LEU A 470 -39.09 4.11 -11.69
N GLU A 471 -38.66 4.10 -10.43
CA GLU A 471 -39.56 3.91 -9.29
C GLU A 471 -40.58 5.05 -9.16
N LYS A 472 -40.21 6.29 -9.52
CA LYS A 472 -41.16 7.40 -9.61
C LYS A 472 -42.17 7.19 -10.72
N VAL A 473 -41.75 6.77 -11.91
CA VAL A 473 -42.67 6.46 -13.03
C VAL A 473 -43.68 5.38 -12.61
N LYS A 474 -43.22 4.30 -11.98
CA LYS A 474 -44.08 3.21 -11.47
C LYS A 474 -45.07 3.72 -10.42
N THR A 475 -44.62 4.59 -9.52
CA THR A 475 -45.47 5.17 -8.48
C THR A 475 -46.57 6.05 -9.08
N ILE A 476 -46.24 6.93 -10.03
CA ILE A 476 -47.23 7.79 -10.71
C ILE A 476 -48.26 6.94 -11.46
N LYS A 477 -47.82 5.91 -12.19
CA LYS A 477 -48.71 4.98 -12.89
C LYS A 477 -49.72 4.32 -11.95
N LYS A 478 -49.25 3.91 -10.76
CA LYS A 478 -50.11 3.30 -9.74
C LYS A 478 -51.18 4.29 -9.25
N VAL A 479 -50.78 5.53 -8.94
CA VAL A 479 -51.69 6.58 -8.48
C VAL A 479 -52.71 7.00 -9.54
N GLU A 480 -52.39 6.89 -10.83
CA GLU A 480 -53.35 7.18 -11.92
C GLU A 480 -54.30 6.00 -12.22
N ALA A 481 -54.02 4.81 -11.69
CA ALA A 481 -54.86 3.62 -11.84
C ALA A 481 -55.85 3.41 -10.69
N ASP A 482 -55.55 4.00 -9.52
CA ASP A 482 -56.41 4.09 -8.34
C ASP A 482 -57.33 5.32 -8.44
#